data_AF-A0A5M4AAJ7-F1
#
_entry.id   AF-A0A5M4AAJ7-F1
#
_cell.length_a   1.000
_cell.length_b   1.000
_cell.length_c   1.000
_cell.angle_alpha   90.00
_cell.angle_beta   90.00
_cell.angle_gamma   90.00
#
_symmetry.space_group_name_H-M   'P 1'
#
loop_
_entity.id
_entity.type
_entity.pdbx_description
1 polymer ?
#
loop_
_entity_poly.entity_id
_entity_poly.type
_entity_poly.pdbx_seq_one_letter_code
_entity_poly.pdbx_strand_id
1 'polypeptide(L)'
;MKQLSLIIIIISFSVISHANEKFEFNFSINQQTETDTLRNPDNFYYLSDLPIKQVGELILNDSIYPSDNFVTFALLDTISRCKENDLEFFLKVSEKIINDADGALAETVGSYTRKFIEKRPTEFINHIDKLSEEQIRKWADFTFYDMYFAYSEDELKTNCKKLVDSLKKISTTKSVAYFEKELNTRIKNGI
;
A
#
# COMPACT_ATOMS: atom_id res chain seq x y z
N MET A 1 61.85 -46.49 -27.08
CA MET A 1 61.45 -46.92 -28.42
C MET A 1 59.97 -46.62 -28.58
N LYS A 2 59.62 -45.86 -29.63
CA LYS A 2 58.42 -45.95 -30.51
C LYS A 2 57.02 -45.97 -29.83
N GLN A 3 56.01 -45.24 -30.26
CA GLN A 3 55.82 -44.34 -31.40
C GLN A 3 54.48 -43.62 -31.17
N LEU A 4 54.39 -42.34 -31.53
CA LEU A 4 53.13 -41.66 -31.84
C LEU A 4 52.38 -42.41 -32.95
N SER A 5 51.04 -42.38 -32.91
CA SER A 5 50.10 -42.28 -34.06
C SER A 5 48.69 -42.61 -33.56
N LEU A 6 47.58 -42.18 -34.14
CA LEU A 6 47.18 -41.16 -35.12
C LEU A 6 45.65 -41.38 -35.26
N ILE A 7 44.90 -40.30 -35.42
CA ILE A 7 43.44 -40.28 -35.65
C ILE A 7 43.06 -41.06 -36.93
N ILE A 8 41.97 -41.85 -36.89
CA ILE A 8 41.18 -42.17 -38.10
C ILE A 8 39.67 -42.13 -37.79
N ILE A 9 38.97 -41.43 -38.68
CA ILE A 9 37.54 -41.11 -38.79
C ILE A 9 36.73 -42.32 -39.26
N ILE A 10 35.53 -42.53 -38.71
CA ILE A 10 34.46 -43.35 -39.32
C ILE A 10 33.13 -42.58 -39.16
N ILE A 11 32.79 -41.74 -40.14
CA ILE A 11 31.79 -41.96 -41.20
C ILE A 11 30.37 -42.22 -40.66
N SER A 12 29.57 -41.17 -40.78
CA SER A 12 28.11 -41.14 -40.73
C SER A 12 27.45 -42.11 -41.71
N PHE A 13 26.50 -42.91 -41.23
CA PHE A 13 25.48 -43.53 -42.06
C PHE A 13 24.11 -43.23 -41.45
N SER A 14 23.39 -42.32 -42.10
CA SER A 14 21.97 -42.10 -41.92
C SER A 14 21.22 -43.31 -42.47
N VAL A 15 20.43 -43.97 -41.63
CA VAL A 15 19.32 -44.81 -42.11
C VAL A 15 18.06 -44.30 -41.44
N ILE A 16 17.26 -43.61 -42.25
CA ILE A 16 15.88 -43.29 -42.00
C ILE A 16 15.11 -44.62 -41.97
N SER A 17 14.50 -44.94 -40.84
CA SER A 17 13.37 -45.88 -40.79
C SER A 17 12.18 -45.10 -40.24
N HIS A 18 11.27 -44.75 -41.15
CA HIS A 18 9.96 -44.18 -40.85
C HIS A 18 9.14 -45.21 -40.06
N ALA A 19 8.92 -44.94 -38.77
CA ALA A 19 7.83 -45.52 -38.01
C ALA A 19 6.85 -44.39 -37.67
N ASN A 20 5.63 -44.53 -38.22
CA ASN A 20 4.47 -43.71 -37.94
C ASN A 20 4.10 -43.76 -36.45
N GLU A 21 4.32 -42.66 -35.74
CA GLU A 21 3.46 -42.30 -34.61
C GLU A 21 2.98 -40.87 -34.85
N LYS A 22 1.75 -40.75 -35.35
CA LYS A 22 0.99 -39.50 -35.28
C LYS A 22 0.65 -39.27 -33.81
N PHE A 23 1.52 -38.57 -33.11
CA PHE A 23 1.19 -37.98 -31.82
C PHE A 23 0.30 -36.75 -32.10
N GLU A 24 -1.00 -36.98 -32.24
CA GLU A 24 -1.99 -35.90 -32.24
C GLU A 24 -2.06 -35.33 -30.83
N PHE A 25 -1.27 -34.29 -30.58
CA PHE A 25 -1.40 -33.45 -29.41
C PHE A 25 -2.69 -32.63 -29.57
N ASN A 26 -3.81 -33.18 -29.11
CA ASN A 26 -5.07 -32.46 -28.96
C ASN A 26 -4.89 -31.41 -27.87
N PHE A 27 -4.42 -30.23 -28.25
CA PHE A 27 -4.52 -29.04 -27.41
C PHE A 27 -5.99 -28.63 -27.36
N SER A 28 -6.74 -29.24 -26.44
CA SER A 28 -8.01 -28.70 -26.03
C SER A 28 -7.70 -27.36 -25.37
N ILE A 29 -7.86 -26.27 -26.14
CA ILE A 29 -7.95 -24.93 -25.57
C ILE A 29 -9.26 -24.93 -24.78
N ASN A 30 -9.18 -25.37 -23.52
CA ASN A 30 -10.05 -24.83 -22.50
C ASN A 30 -9.77 -23.33 -22.53
N GLN A 31 -10.65 -22.58 -23.19
CA GLN A 31 -10.79 -21.16 -22.88
C GLN A 31 -11.21 -21.13 -21.42
N GLN A 32 -10.23 -21.10 -20.51
CA GLN A 32 -10.42 -20.48 -19.22
C GLN A 32 -10.95 -19.11 -19.55
N THR A 33 -12.26 -18.91 -19.37
CA THR A 33 -12.85 -17.59 -19.31
C THR A 33 -11.98 -16.80 -18.35
N GLU A 34 -11.23 -15.83 -18.85
CA GLU A 34 -10.48 -14.92 -17.99
C GLU A 34 -11.50 -14.30 -17.05
N THR A 35 -11.48 -14.73 -15.78
CA THR A 35 -12.34 -14.15 -14.76
C THR A 35 -11.95 -12.68 -14.65
N ASP A 36 -12.89 -11.77 -14.94
CA ASP A 36 -12.66 -10.32 -14.88
C ASP A 36 -12.15 -9.94 -13.49
N THR A 37 -10.85 -9.66 -13.41
CA THR A 37 -10.16 -9.34 -12.17
C THR A 37 -10.52 -7.94 -11.66
N LEU A 38 -10.97 -7.04 -12.54
CA LEU A 38 -11.28 -5.65 -12.21
C LEU A 38 -12.64 -5.49 -11.52
N ARG A 39 -13.46 -6.54 -11.49
CA ARG A 39 -14.77 -6.58 -10.84
C ARG A 39 -14.87 -7.60 -9.71
N ASN A 40 -13.80 -8.35 -9.46
CA ASN A 40 -13.68 -9.23 -8.31
C ASN A 40 -13.14 -8.44 -7.10
N PRO A 41 -13.92 -8.26 -6.01
CA PRO A 41 -13.48 -7.52 -4.82
C PRO A 41 -12.27 -8.13 -4.10
N ASP A 42 -12.02 -9.43 -4.31
CA ASP A 42 -10.88 -10.14 -3.72
C ASP A 42 -9.59 -9.96 -4.54
N ASN A 43 -9.66 -9.28 -5.70
CA ASN A 43 -8.50 -9.03 -6.52
C ASN A 43 -7.83 -7.69 -6.16
N PHE A 44 -6.50 -7.69 -6.11
CA PHE A 44 -5.72 -6.48 -5.83
C PHE A 44 -5.99 -5.32 -6.80
N TYR A 45 -6.38 -5.60 -8.05
CA TYR A 45 -6.68 -4.61 -9.07
C TYR A 45 -8.17 -4.26 -9.18
N TYR A 46 -9.01 -4.68 -8.21
CA TYR A 46 -10.42 -4.33 -8.15
C TYR A 46 -10.65 -2.83 -8.38
N LEU A 47 -11.47 -2.51 -9.39
CA LEU A 47 -11.81 -1.14 -9.82
C LEU A 47 -10.64 -0.23 -10.26
N SER A 48 -9.46 -0.78 -10.53
CA SER A 48 -8.27 0.02 -10.89
C SER A 48 -8.34 0.69 -12.26
N ASP A 49 -9.30 0.31 -13.10
CA ASP A 49 -9.62 0.96 -14.37
C ASP A 49 -10.50 2.21 -14.21
N LEU A 50 -11.14 2.40 -13.05
CA LEU A 50 -11.99 3.55 -12.80
C LEU A 50 -11.19 4.79 -12.39
N PRO A 51 -11.65 6.01 -12.73
CA PRO A 51 -11.10 7.24 -12.17
C PRO A 51 -11.10 7.21 -10.64
N ILE A 52 -9.96 7.55 -10.03
CA ILE A 52 -9.78 7.43 -8.59
C ILE A 52 -10.81 8.20 -7.75
N LYS A 53 -11.27 9.36 -8.24
CA LYS A 53 -12.34 10.13 -7.59
C LYS A 53 -13.67 9.37 -7.56
N GLN A 54 -14.00 8.67 -8.66
CA GLN A 54 -15.21 7.85 -8.73
C GLN A 54 -15.16 6.71 -7.69
N VAL A 55 -13.99 6.07 -7.52
CA VAL A 55 -13.83 5.05 -6.46
C VAL A 55 -13.95 5.67 -5.06
N GLY A 56 -13.37 6.85 -4.85
CA GLY A 56 -13.52 7.58 -3.59
C GLY A 56 -14.97 7.93 -3.26
N GLU A 57 -15.77 8.31 -4.25
CA GLU A 57 -17.22 8.53 -4.09
C GLU A 57 -17.96 7.23 -3.70
N LEU A 58 -17.58 6.09 -4.27
CA LEU A 58 -18.15 4.80 -3.89
C LEU A 58 -17.86 4.45 -2.42
N ILE A 59 -16.65 4.72 -1.92
CA ILE A 59 -16.28 4.51 -0.52
C ILE A 59 -17.06 5.46 0.41
N LEU A 60 -17.16 6.74 0.04
CA LEU A 60 -17.90 7.73 0.85
C LEU A 60 -19.40 7.42 0.95
N ASN A 61 -19.96 6.78 -0.08
CA ASN A 61 -21.36 6.37 -0.13
C ASN A 61 -21.59 4.94 0.38
N ASP A 62 -20.60 4.32 1.04
CA ASP A 62 -20.64 2.93 1.54
C ASP A 62 -21.03 1.90 0.46
N SER A 63 -20.81 2.22 -0.82
CA SER A 63 -21.12 1.34 -1.96
C SER A 63 -20.06 0.26 -2.16
N ILE A 64 -18.84 0.52 -1.68
CA ILE A 64 -17.75 -0.44 -1.55
C ILE A 64 -17.04 -0.21 -0.22
N TYR A 65 -16.44 -1.27 0.33
CA TYR A 65 -15.63 -1.18 1.55
C TYR A 65 -14.13 -1.07 1.18
N PRO A 66 -13.33 -0.25 1.90
CA PRO A 66 -11.88 -0.21 1.67
C PRO A 66 -11.25 -1.57 2.00
N SER A 67 -10.28 -2.00 1.20
CA SER A 67 -9.57 -3.26 1.39
C SER A 67 -8.12 -3.14 0.94
N ASP A 68 -7.32 -4.19 1.15
CA ASP A 68 -5.90 -4.26 0.78
C ASP A 68 -5.72 -4.38 -0.74
N ASN A 69 -6.07 -3.32 -1.46
CA ASN A 69 -6.05 -3.27 -2.91
C ASN A 69 -5.44 -1.96 -3.43
N PHE A 70 -5.12 -1.97 -4.72
CA PHE A 70 -4.44 -0.87 -5.39
C PHE A 70 -5.18 0.46 -5.25
N VAL A 71 -6.51 0.47 -5.41
CA VAL A 71 -7.30 1.71 -5.42
C VAL A 71 -7.40 2.35 -4.04
N THR A 72 -7.52 1.56 -2.97
CA THR A 72 -7.52 2.05 -1.58
C THR A 72 -6.18 2.70 -1.25
N PHE A 73 -5.08 2.05 -1.61
CA PHE A 73 -3.73 2.59 -1.41
C PHE A 73 -3.48 3.84 -2.25
N ALA A 74 -3.97 3.88 -3.49
CA ALA A 74 -3.87 5.06 -4.33
C ALA A 74 -4.65 6.25 -3.76
N LEU A 75 -5.82 6.02 -3.14
CA LEU A 75 -6.62 7.05 -2.48
C LEU A 75 -5.89 7.65 -1.29
N LEU A 76 -5.32 6.80 -0.43
CA LEU A 76 -4.51 7.20 0.71
C LEU A 76 -3.24 7.96 0.29
N ASP A 77 -2.54 7.53 -0.77
CA ASP A 77 -1.37 8.23 -1.27
C ASP A 77 -1.69 9.63 -1.83
N THR A 78 -2.90 9.81 -2.35
CA THR A 78 -3.30 11.01 -3.08
C THR A 78 -3.34 12.25 -2.21
N ILE A 79 -3.66 12.15 -0.90
CA ILE A 79 -3.65 13.31 0.01
C ILE A 79 -2.27 13.99 0.09
N SER A 80 -1.20 13.23 -0.13
CA SER A 80 0.19 13.73 -0.09
C SER A 80 0.65 14.41 -1.39
N ARG A 81 -0.10 14.32 -2.49
CA ARG A 81 0.33 14.78 -3.83
C ARG A 81 -0.74 15.45 -4.69
N CYS A 82 -2.00 15.47 -4.26
CA CYS A 82 -3.07 16.14 -4.99
C CYS A 82 -2.93 17.66 -4.93
N LYS A 83 -3.65 18.32 -5.84
CA LYS A 83 -3.79 19.78 -5.83
C LYS A 83 -4.68 20.21 -4.67
N GLU A 84 -4.50 21.45 -4.23
CA GLU A 84 -5.24 22.02 -3.08
C GLU A 84 -6.76 21.93 -3.23
N ASN A 85 -7.27 22.17 -4.44
CA ASN A 85 -8.70 22.13 -4.73
C ASN A 85 -9.32 20.73 -4.60
N ASP A 86 -8.51 19.68 -4.61
CA ASP A 86 -8.97 18.30 -4.49
C ASP A 86 -8.69 17.71 -3.09
N LEU A 87 -7.86 18.37 -2.28
CA LEU A 87 -7.38 17.82 -1.01
C LEU A 87 -8.52 17.53 -0.04
N GLU A 88 -9.46 18.45 0.12
CA GLU A 88 -10.57 18.28 1.05
C GLU A 88 -11.43 17.06 0.70
N PHE A 89 -11.63 16.77 -0.58
CA PHE A 89 -12.31 15.55 -1.02
C PHE A 89 -11.52 14.31 -0.61
N PHE A 90 -10.23 14.25 -0.95
CA PHE A 90 -9.41 13.08 -0.65
C PHE A 90 -9.17 12.90 0.85
N LEU A 91 -9.15 13.98 1.65
CA LEU A 91 -9.10 13.89 3.11
C LEU A 91 -10.33 13.20 3.68
N LYS A 92 -11.53 13.53 3.19
CA LYS A 92 -12.77 12.85 3.60
C LYS A 92 -12.73 11.36 3.26
N VAL A 93 -12.26 11.02 2.06
CA VAL A 93 -12.11 9.62 1.64
C VAL A 93 -11.10 8.90 2.55
N SER A 94 -9.92 9.50 2.77
CA SER A 94 -8.89 8.93 3.64
C SER A 94 -9.36 8.78 5.08
N GLU A 95 -10.12 9.73 5.61
CA GLU A 95 -10.72 9.66 6.94
C GLU A 95 -11.70 8.49 7.05
N LYS A 96 -12.54 8.26 6.03
CA LYS A 96 -13.42 7.09 5.97
C LYS A 96 -12.60 5.80 5.97
N ILE A 97 -11.55 5.71 5.15
CA ILE A 97 -10.65 4.55 5.10
C ILE A 97 -9.96 4.32 6.46
N ILE A 98 -9.39 5.36 7.06
CA ILE A 98 -8.73 5.30 8.39
C ILE A 98 -9.72 4.83 9.45
N ASN A 99 -10.97 5.25 9.40
CA ASN A 99 -11.97 4.85 10.39
C ASN A 99 -12.36 3.38 10.26
N ASP A 100 -12.36 2.86 9.04
CA ASP A 100 -12.78 1.51 8.68
C ASP A 100 -11.59 0.51 8.61
N ALA A 101 -10.35 1.00 8.72
CA ALA A 101 -9.15 0.19 8.64
C ALA A 101 -8.97 -0.71 9.86
N ASP A 102 -8.80 -2.01 9.60
CA ASP A 102 -8.45 -3.05 10.57
C ASP A 102 -7.41 -4.02 9.96
N GLY A 103 -7.00 -5.02 10.73
CA GLY A 103 -6.15 -6.12 10.25
C GLY A 103 -4.91 -5.65 9.47
N ALA A 104 -4.74 -6.14 8.24
CA ALA A 104 -3.61 -5.81 7.37
C ALA A 104 -3.71 -4.40 6.74
N LEU A 105 -4.93 -3.87 6.56
CA LEU A 105 -5.12 -2.51 6.05
C LEU A 105 -4.58 -1.47 7.04
N ALA A 106 -4.82 -1.70 8.34
CA ALA A 106 -4.29 -0.87 9.43
C ALA A 106 -2.76 -0.71 9.38
N GLU A 107 -2.02 -1.79 9.08
CA GLU A 107 -0.56 -1.77 8.99
C GLU A 107 -0.08 -0.85 7.85
N THR A 108 -0.79 -0.90 6.71
CA THR A 108 -0.40 -0.15 5.52
C THR A 108 -0.81 1.33 5.62
N VAL A 109 -1.96 1.62 6.22
CA VAL A 109 -2.50 2.99 6.42
C VAL A 109 -1.50 3.88 7.16
N GLY A 110 -0.79 3.34 8.14
CA GLY A 110 0.21 4.09 8.91
C GLY A 110 1.25 4.80 8.04
N SER A 111 1.81 4.11 7.05
CA SER A 111 2.80 4.67 6.13
C SER A 111 2.26 5.87 5.33
N TYR A 112 0.99 5.84 4.92
CA TYR A 112 0.35 6.93 4.19
C TYR A 112 0.01 8.11 5.09
N THR A 113 -0.46 7.85 6.32
CA THR A 113 -0.75 8.90 7.31
C THR A 113 0.54 9.64 7.69
N ARG A 114 1.63 8.93 8.03
CA ARG A 114 2.93 9.55 8.33
C ARG A 114 3.42 10.39 7.17
N LYS A 115 3.39 9.85 5.95
CA LYS A 115 3.80 10.55 4.72
C LYS A 115 3.02 11.85 4.50
N PHE A 116 1.71 11.86 4.78
CA PHE A 116 0.90 13.07 4.68
C PHE A 116 1.32 14.11 5.70
N ILE A 117 1.49 13.72 6.97
CA ILE A 117 1.92 14.63 8.05
C ILE A 117 3.28 15.25 7.70
N GLU A 118 4.23 14.45 7.22
CA GLU A 118 5.58 14.92 6.87
C GLU A 118 5.60 15.84 5.65
N LYS A 119 4.79 15.56 4.62
CA LYS A 119 4.78 16.32 3.36
C LYS A 119 3.90 17.56 3.39
N ARG A 120 2.82 17.53 4.17
CA ARG A 120 1.77 18.57 4.20
C ARG A 120 1.36 18.92 5.64
N PRO A 121 2.33 19.33 6.49
CA PRO A 121 2.09 19.49 7.92
C PRO A 121 1.08 20.60 8.26
N THR A 122 1.03 21.67 7.46
CA THR A 122 0.06 22.76 7.64
C THR A 122 -1.36 22.28 7.38
N GLU A 123 -1.56 21.54 6.29
CA GLU A 123 -2.85 20.98 5.91
C GLU A 123 -3.30 19.89 6.88
N PHE A 124 -2.37 19.08 7.38
CA PHE A 124 -2.64 18.14 8.46
C PHE A 124 -3.16 18.83 9.72
N ILE A 125 -2.49 19.90 10.18
CA ILE A 125 -2.93 20.69 11.35
C ILE A 125 -4.35 21.22 11.14
N ASN A 126 -4.59 21.86 9.99
CA ASN A 126 -5.91 22.39 9.64
C ASN A 126 -6.99 21.31 9.56
N HIS A 127 -6.62 20.08 9.18
CA HIS A 127 -7.53 18.95 9.15
C HIS A 127 -7.85 18.45 10.56
N ILE A 128 -6.84 18.14 11.38
CA ILE A 128 -7.06 17.58 12.73
C ILE A 128 -7.78 18.56 13.67
N ASP A 129 -7.69 19.87 13.42
CA ASP A 129 -8.46 20.89 14.16
C ASP A 129 -9.98 20.81 13.94
N LYS A 130 -10.43 20.07 12.92
CA LYS A 130 -11.85 19.83 12.63
C LYS A 130 -12.33 18.45 13.10
N LEU A 131 -11.41 17.60 13.56
CA LEU A 131 -11.70 16.21 13.92
C LEU A 131 -12.11 16.07 15.40
N SER A 132 -12.83 15.00 15.70
CA SER A 132 -13.05 14.55 17.08
C SER A 132 -11.78 13.96 17.69
N GLU A 133 -11.70 13.91 19.03
CA GLU A 133 -10.58 13.27 19.73
C GLU A 133 -10.40 11.80 19.33
N GLU A 134 -11.49 11.07 19.05
CA GLU A 134 -11.42 9.70 18.57
C GLU A 134 -10.74 9.58 17.20
N GLN A 135 -11.08 10.48 16.27
CA GLN A 135 -10.46 10.50 14.95
C GLN A 135 -8.99 10.89 15.05
N ILE A 136 -8.65 11.90 15.86
CA ILE A 136 -7.25 12.28 16.12
C ILE A 136 -6.47 11.10 16.73
N ARG A 137 -7.09 10.35 17.63
CA ARG A 137 -6.50 9.15 18.23
C ARG A 137 -6.17 8.11 17.15
N LYS A 138 -7.07 7.83 16.20
CA LYS A 138 -6.79 6.90 15.09
C LYS A 138 -5.63 7.36 14.21
N TRP A 139 -5.55 8.65 13.89
CA TRP A 139 -4.40 9.20 13.18
C TRP A 139 -3.10 8.97 13.96
N ALA A 140 -3.12 9.18 15.28
CA ALA A 140 -1.96 8.93 16.15
C ALA A 140 -1.62 7.44 16.23
N ASP A 141 -2.61 6.54 16.31
CA ASP A 141 -2.44 5.09 16.29
C ASP A 141 -1.68 4.64 15.04
N PHE A 142 -2.22 4.92 13.86
CA PHE A 142 -1.62 4.44 12.61
C PHE A 142 -0.23 5.07 12.36
N THR A 143 -0.07 6.35 12.67
CA THR A 143 1.25 7.01 12.57
C THR A 143 2.24 6.33 13.52
N PHE A 144 1.83 6.07 14.76
CA PHE A 144 2.70 5.43 15.74
C PHE A 144 3.09 4.02 15.32
N TYR A 145 2.13 3.17 14.89
CA TYR A 145 2.42 1.79 14.51
C TYR A 145 3.41 1.69 13.35
N ASP A 146 3.24 2.53 12.33
CA ASP A 146 4.20 2.60 11.22
C ASP A 146 5.61 3.00 11.69
N MET A 147 5.71 3.92 12.65
CA MET A 147 6.99 4.29 13.24
C MET A 147 7.56 3.19 14.14
N TYR A 148 6.71 2.49 14.90
CA TYR A 148 7.10 1.41 15.79
C TYR A 148 7.73 0.25 15.01
N PHE A 149 7.15 -0.13 13.87
CA PHE A 149 7.72 -1.18 13.02
C PHE A 149 8.95 -0.71 12.21
N ALA A 150 9.09 0.60 11.97
CA ALA A 150 10.19 1.15 11.18
C ALA A 150 11.46 1.46 11.99
N TYR A 151 11.37 1.59 13.31
CA TYR A 151 12.45 2.13 14.15
C TYR A 151 12.73 1.24 15.36
N SER A 152 13.99 1.23 15.81
CA SER A 152 14.31 0.72 17.15
C SER A 152 13.66 1.57 18.25
N GLU A 153 13.56 1.06 19.49
CA GLU A 153 12.89 1.79 20.58
C GLU A 153 13.48 3.20 20.83
N ASP A 154 14.81 3.33 20.78
CA ASP A 154 15.51 4.61 20.97
C ASP A 154 15.25 5.58 19.79
N GLU A 155 15.18 5.04 18.58
CA GLU A 155 14.86 5.82 17.38
C GLU A 155 13.39 6.22 17.34
N LEU A 156 12.48 5.37 17.81
CA LEU A 156 11.03 5.63 17.85
C LEU A 156 10.74 6.89 18.65
N LYS A 157 11.23 6.96 19.89
CA LYS A 157 11.08 8.15 20.77
C LYS A 157 11.61 9.41 20.08
N THR A 158 12.79 9.30 19.48
CA THR A 158 13.46 10.41 18.78
C THR A 158 12.65 10.88 17.58
N ASN A 159 12.15 9.97 16.75
CA ASN A 159 11.42 10.29 15.53
C ASN A 159 10.01 10.82 15.83
N CYS A 160 9.28 10.23 16.80
CA CYS A 160 7.97 10.76 17.21
C CYS A 160 8.11 12.20 17.74
N LYS A 161 9.16 12.46 18.54
CA LYS A 161 9.45 13.82 19.02
C LYS A 161 9.73 14.77 17.86
N LYS A 162 10.57 14.38 16.89
CA LYS A 162 10.87 15.20 15.70
C LYS A 162 9.60 15.53 14.90
N LEU A 163 8.72 14.56 14.71
CA LEU A 163 7.45 14.77 14.01
C LEU A 163 6.60 15.82 14.72
N VAL A 164 6.36 15.65 16.03
CA VAL A 164 5.58 16.60 16.85
C VAL A 164 6.23 17.98 16.90
N ASP A 165 7.54 18.07 17.08
CA ASP A 165 8.27 19.34 17.08
C ASP A 165 8.09 20.07 15.75
N SER A 166 8.02 19.34 14.62
CA SER A 166 7.79 19.95 13.30
C SER A 166 6.39 20.57 13.20
N LEU A 167 5.36 19.92 13.76
CA LEU A 167 4.01 20.46 13.84
C LEU A 167 3.92 21.67 14.78
N LYS A 168 4.56 21.59 15.95
CA LYS A 168 4.58 22.67 16.95
C LYS A 168 5.28 23.94 16.47
N LYS A 169 6.23 23.83 15.54
CA LYS A 169 6.83 25.00 14.87
C LYS A 169 5.82 25.77 14.01
N ILE A 170 4.77 25.09 13.53
CA ILE A 170 3.71 25.69 12.70
C ILE A 170 2.56 26.17 13.59
N SER A 171 2.09 25.33 14.53
CA SER A 171 0.96 25.66 15.39
C SER A 171 0.96 24.85 16.69
N THR A 172 0.41 25.44 17.76
CA THR A 172 0.29 24.82 19.09
C THR A 172 -1.18 24.62 19.50
N THR A 173 -2.04 24.26 18.54
CA THR A 173 -3.47 24.05 18.81
C THR A 173 -3.70 22.92 19.83
N LYS A 174 -4.91 22.91 20.42
CA LYS A 174 -5.33 21.83 21.32
C LYS A 174 -5.26 20.46 20.63
N SER A 175 -5.56 20.39 19.34
CA SER A 175 -5.53 19.17 18.53
C SER A 175 -4.11 18.65 18.34
N VAL A 176 -3.14 19.55 18.08
CA VAL A 176 -1.71 19.18 18.03
C VAL A 176 -1.23 18.66 19.39
N ALA A 177 -1.62 19.32 20.48
CA ALA A 177 -1.27 18.86 21.83
C ALA A 177 -1.92 17.50 22.17
N TYR A 178 -3.16 17.27 21.73
CA TYR A 178 -3.84 16.00 21.89
C TYR A 178 -3.17 14.88 21.08
N PHE A 179 -2.83 15.15 19.80
CA PHE A 179 -2.08 14.22 18.95
C PHE A 179 -0.73 13.81 19.58
N GLU A 180 0.03 14.77 20.10
CA GLU A 180 1.27 14.49 20.85
C GLU A 180 1.02 13.62 22.09
N LYS A 181 -0.01 13.94 22.88
CA LYS A 181 -0.37 13.15 24.06
C LYS A 181 -0.65 11.69 23.70
N GLU A 182 -1.36 11.46 22.59
CA GLU A 182 -1.66 10.12 22.11
C GLU A 182 -0.39 9.37 21.68
N LEU A 183 0.52 9.99 20.93
CA LEU A 183 1.82 9.37 20.58
C LEU A 183 2.63 9.01 21.83
N ASN A 184 2.74 9.94 22.80
CA ASN A 184 3.48 9.70 24.04
C ASN A 184 2.87 8.61 24.91
N THR A 185 1.55 8.45 24.88
CA THR A 185 0.85 7.39 25.62
C THR A 185 1.24 6.01 25.09
N ARG A 186 1.35 5.85 23.77
CA ARG A 186 1.77 4.59 23.12
C ARG A 186 3.22 4.25 23.42
N ILE A 187 4.12 5.23 23.25
CA ILE A 187 5.54 5.11 23.65
C ILE A 187 5.68 4.59 25.09
N LYS A 188 4.90 5.17 26.03
CA LYS A 188 4.96 4.78 27.45
C LYS A 188 4.45 3.36 27.69
N ASN A 189 3.45 2.93 26.94
CA ASN A 189 2.81 1.63 27.12
C ASN A 189 3.57 0.50 26.40
N GLY A 190 4.54 0.82 25.53
CA GLY A 190 5.24 -0.19 24.72
C GLY A 190 4.33 -0.93 23.75
N ILE A 191 3.19 -0.30 23.42
CA ILE A 191 2.23 -0.71 22.40
C ILE A 191 2.61 0.04 21.15
#